data_AF-A0A3D4QPW8-F1
#
_entry.id   AF-A0A3D4QPW8-F1
#
_cell.length_a   1.000
_cell.length_b   1.000
_cell.length_c   1.000
_cell.angle_alpha   90.00
_cell.angle_beta   90.00
_cell.angle_gamma   90.00
#
_symmetry.space_group_name_H-M   'P 1'
#
loop_
_entity.id
_entity.type
_entity.pdbx_description
1 polymer ?
#
loop_
_entity_poly.entity_id
_entity_poly.type
_entity_poly.pdbx_seq_one_letter_code
_entity_poly.pdbx_strand_id
1 'polypeptide(L)'
;MDASAPSGGILLPDLLTLCREAQGAADDVFAAARRQVTDMCSENGKVSGPLVDANQVAAHGLSWLATYVEGLRQMLGWAERLEGAGQFGEMEQLMVQAAFGEYLAQIKGGIALSQVEIVRPADLGLTADDMAPLDGAAAKTLIAGGNTPALRARMGEIMAEGHFGALGLDDEMLDMVRDQFHKFVEDQVMPHAHEWHLADNLIPIEIVDQMAELGVFGLTVPEEGGGLGMGKIAMCVVTEELSRGYIGVGSLGTRSEIAAELIRLGGTPEQQAHYLPKIASGE
;
A
#
# COMPACT_ATOMS: atom_id res chain seq x y z
N MET A 1 -34.53 -16.88 -8.02
CA MET A 1 -34.71 -15.63 -7.26
C MET A 1 -34.17 -14.54 -8.14
N ASP A 2 -34.99 -13.52 -8.38
CA ASP A 2 -34.85 -12.53 -9.44
C ASP A 2 -33.65 -11.60 -9.17
N ALA A 3 -32.64 -11.63 -10.04
CA ALA A 3 -31.38 -10.89 -9.95
C ALA A 3 -31.52 -9.49 -10.60
N SER A 4 -32.57 -8.76 -10.24
CA SER A 4 -32.87 -7.44 -10.80
C SER A 4 -33.29 -6.43 -9.71
N ALA A 5 -32.60 -6.45 -8.57
CA ALA A 5 -32.67 -5.31 -7.65
C ALA A 5 -31.93 -4.11 -8.28
N PRO A 6 -32.53 -2.92 -8.32
CA PRO A 6 -31.92 -1.76 -8.96
C PRO A 6 -30.65 -1.36 -8.20
N SER A 7 -29.55 -1.18 -8.95
CA SER A 7 -28.24 -0.72 -8.48
C SER A 7 -28.22 0.70 -7.88
N GLY A 8 -29.37 1.37 -7.80
CA GLY A 8 -29.49 2.79 -7.44
C GLY A 8 -29.41 3.14 -5.94
N GLY A 9 -28.82 2.29 -5.09
CA GLY A 9 -28.80 2.55 -3.63
C GLY A 9 -27.56 2.10 -2.86
N ILE A 10 -26.55 1.50 -3.50
CA ILE A 10 -25.32 1.04 -2.83
C ILE A 10 -24.22 2.10 -2.93
N LEU A 11 -24.06 2.67 -4.12
CA LEU A 11 -23.09 3.73 -4.38
C LEU A 11 -23.67 5.09 -4.01
N LEU A 12 -22.85 5.91 -3.36
CA LEU A 12 -23.18 7.29 -3.06
C LEU A 12 -23.10 8.13 -4.34
N PRO A 13 -24.07 9.03 -4.58
CA PRO A 13 -23.99 9.97 -5.70
C PRO A 13 -22.82 10.93 -5.48
N ASP A 14 -22.24 11.43 -6.60
CA ASP A 14 -21.14 12.39 -6.59
C ASP A 14 -19.91 11.93 -5.76
N LEU A 15 -19.63 10.63 -5.77
CA LEU A 15 -18.65 9.97 -4.89
C LEU A 15 -17.29 10.68 -4.85
N LEU A 16 -16.68 10.97 -6.01
CA LEU A 16 -15.35 11.59 -6.04
C LEU A 16 -15.35 13.03 -5.49
N THR A 17 -16.45 13.76 -5.65
CA THR A 17 -16.62 15.08 -5.02
C THR A 17 -16.69 14.94 -3.50
N LEU A 18 -17.48 13.99 -2.98
CA LEU A 18 -17.54 13.69 -1.55
C LEU A 18 -16.15 13.32 -1.00
N CYS A 19 -15.43 12.44 -1.69
CA CYS A 19 -14.09 12.01 -1.30
C CYS A 19 -13.09 13.17 -1.29
N ARG A 20 -13.14 14.08 -2.28
CA ARG A 20 -12.26 15.25 -2.34
C ARG A 20 -12.50 16.21 -1.18
N GLU A 21 -13.75 16.50 -0.86
CA GLU A 21 -14.10 17.35 0.29
C GLU A 21 -13.69 16.70 1.62
N ALA A 22 -13.93 15.39 1.77
CA ALA A 22 -13.57 14.68 2.98
C ALA A 22 -12.06 14.48 3.14
N GLN A 23 -11.30 14.36 2.06
CA GLN A 23 -9.84 14.38 2.10
C GLN A 23 -9.33 15.71 2.66
N GLY A 24 -9.90 16.85 2.22
CA GLY A 24 -9.55 18.16 2.77
C GLY A 24 -9.81 18.23 4.29
N ALA A 25 -10.95 17.69 4.74
CA ALA A 25 -11.25 17.62 6.17
C ALA A 25 -10.26 16.73 6.96
N ALA A 26 -9.82 15.60 6.39
CA ALA A 26 -8.80 14.74 6.99
C ALA A 26 -7.43 15.44 7.07
N ASP A 27 -7.09 16.23 6.05
CA ASP A 27 -5.85 17.03 6.02
C ASP A 27 -5.83 18.10 7.12
N ASP A 28 -6.96 18.78 7.35
CA ASP A 28 -7.10 19.77 8.41
C ASP A 28 -6.91 19.14 9.80
N VAL A 29 -7.53 17.98 10.05
CA VAL A 29 -7.37 17.21 11.30
C VAL A 29 -5.91 16.78 11.49
N PHE A 30 -5.27 16.27 10.43
CA PHE A 30 -3.86 15.89 10.48
C PHE A 30 -2.95 17.09 10.78
N ALA A 31 -3.21 18.24 10.15
CA ALA A 31 -2.45 19.45 10.41
C ALA A 31 -2.59 19.90 11.87
N ALA A 32 -3.77 19.79 12.45
CA ALA A 32 -3.99 20.04 13.88
C ALA A 32 -3.22 19.06 14.76
N ALA A 33 -3.33 17.76 14.49
CA ALA A 33 -2.66 16.71 15.26
C ALA A 33 -1.15 16.90 15.23
N ARG A 34 -0.59 17.20 14.05
CA ARG A 34 0.84 17.45 13.88
C ARG A 34 1.31 18.60 14.75
N ARG A 35 0.56 19.70 14.85
CA ARG A 35 0.90 20.82 15.73
C ARG A 35 0.88 20.39 17.20
N GLN A 36 -0.22 19.80 17.65
CA GLN A 36 -0.39 19.38 19.05
C GLN A 36 0.70 18.41 19.51
N VAL A 37 0.94 17.36 18.72
CA VAL A 37 1.97 16.35 19.04
C VAL A 37 3.38 16.94 18.94
N THR A 38 3.63 17.89 18.03
CA THR A 38 4.92 18.59 17.98
C THR A 38 5.13 19.39 19.27
N ASP A 39 4.10 20.08 19.77
CA ASP A 39 4.18 20.85 21.01
C ASP A 39 4.40 19.94 22.23
N MET A 40 3.78 18.76 22.28
CA MET A 40 4.01 17.75 23.32
C MET A 40 5.45 17.21 23.31
N CYS A 41 6.04 17.05 22.12
CA CYS A 41 7.32 16.39 21.91
C CYS A 41 8.50 17.37 21.81
N SER A 42 8.29 18.67 21.99
CA SER A 42 9.33 19.69 21.79
C SER A 42 9.61 20.51 23.05
N GLU A 43 10.88 20.86 23.23
CA GLU A 43 11.34 21.77 24.26
C GLU A 43 12.25 22.83 23.62
N ASN A 44 12.07 24.11 23.97
CA ASN A 44 12.85 25.22 23.40
C ASN A 44 12.87 25.24 21.86
N GLY A 45 11.76 24.85 21.23
CA GLY A 45 11.59 24.83 19.77
C GLY A 45 12.32 23.69 19.05
N LYS A 46 12.78 22.66 19.76
CA LYS A 46 13.39 21.46 19.19
C LYS A 46 12.70 20.21 19.71
N VAL A 47 12.58 19.20 18.85
CA VAL A 47 12.11 17.87 19.24
C VAL A 47 13.06 17.30 20.30
N SER A 48 12.49 16.82 21.40
CA SER A 48 13.21 16.27 22.55
C SER A 48 12.98 14.76 22.63
N GLY A 49 14.04 13.96 22.53
CA GLY A 49 13.96 12.50 22.65
C GLY A 49 13.22 12.03 23.90
N PRO A 50 13.55 12.53 25.11
CA PRO A 50 12.80 12.21 26.32
C PRO A 50 11.31 12.56 26.27
N LEU A 51 10.92 13.65 25.60
CA LEU A 51 9.51 14.00 25.45
C LEU A 51 8.80 13.13 24.41
N VAL A 52 9.49 12.73 23.34
CA VAL A 52 8.97 11.74 22.39
C VAL A 52 8.73 10.40 23.09
N ASP A 53 9.66 9.95 23.94
CA ASP A 53 9.51 8.71 24.71
C ASP A 53 8.34 8.82 25.71
N ALA A 54 8.22 9.96 26.40
CA ALA A 54 7.13 10.20 27.34
C ALA A 54 5.75 10.29 26.66
N ASN A 55 5.71 10.74 25.40
CA ASN A 55 4.50 10.89 24.60
C ASN A 55 4.46 9.89 23.42
N GLN A 56 5.04 8.70 23.58
CA GLN A 56 5.23 7.76 22.47
C GLN A 56 3.91 7.34 21.80
N VAL A 57 2.83 7.20 22.58
CA VAL A 57 1.50 6.91 22.04
C VAL A 57 1.03 8.01 21.09
N ALA A 58 1.23 9.28 21.45
CA ALA A 58 0.88 10.41 20.61
C ALA A 58 1.79 10.51 19.37
N ALA A 59 3.10 10.27 19.53
CA ALA A 59 4.05 10.28 18.42
C ALA A 59 3.77 9.19 17.39
N HIS A 60 3.57 7.94 17.83
CA HIS A 60 3.18 6.83 16.96
C HIS A 60 1.78 7.05 16.37
N GLY A 61 0.85 7.52 17.20
CA GLY A 61 -0.50 7.86 16.78
C GLY A 61 -0.54 8.89 15.65
N LEU A 62 0.32 9.91 15.71
CA LEU A 62 0.48 10.87 14.62
C LEU A 62 0.97 10.20 13.33
N SER A 63 1.91 9.24 13.42
CA SER A 63 2.36 8.47 12.25
C SER A 63 1.22 7.66 11.64
N TRP A 64 0.41 6.99 12.46
CA TRP A 64 -0.75 6.22 11.99
C TRP A 64 -1.84 7.10 11.37
N LEU A 65 -2.12 8.26 11.97
CA LEU A 65 -3.02 9.24 11.38
C LEU A 65 -2.49 9.73 10.02
N ALA A 66 -1.19 10.02 9.92
CA ALA A 66 -0.56 10.39 8.65
C ALA A 66 -0.73 9.27 7.60
N THR A 67 -0.54 8.01 7.98
CA THR A 67 -0.73 6.85 7.11
C THR A 67 -2.17 6.76 6.59
N TYR A 68 -3.17 6.97 7.44
CA TYR A 68 -4.57 6.91 7.04
C TYR A 68 -4.93 8.04 6.07
N VAL A 69 -4.49 9.27 6.39
CA VAL A 69 -4.74 10.46 5.58
C VAL A 69 -4.06 10.35 4.22
N GLU A 70 -2.83 9.82 4.17
CA GLU A 70 -2.12 9.54 2.93
C GLU A 70 -2.79 8.39 2.16
N GLY A 71 -3.23 7.34 2.84
CA GLY A 71 -3.98 6.24 2.21
C GLY A 71 -5.24 6.73 1.49
N LEU A 72 -6.03 7.60 2.13
CA LEU A 72 -7.19 8.24 1.51
C LEU A 72 -6.80 9.09 0.29
N ARG A 73 -5.71 9.86 0.39
CA ARG A 73 -5.18 10.67 -0.73
C ARG A 73 -4.80 9.80 -1.92
N GLN A 74 -4.09 8.69 -1.68
CA GLN A 74 -3.67 7.77 -2.73
C GLN A 74 -4.87 7.02 -3.35
N MET A 75 -5.85 6.62 -2.54
CA MET A 75 -7.10 6.03 -3.03
C MET A 75 -7.89 7.01 -3.92
N LEU A 76 -8.00 8.29 -3.52
CA LEU A 76 -8.64 9.32 -4.33
C LEU A 76 -7.86 9.53 -5.65
N GLY A 77 -6.53 9.67 -5.57
CA GLY A 77 -5.70 9.86 -6.76
C GLY A 77 -5.77 8.67 -7.72
N TRP A 78 -5.81 7.43 -7.22
CA TRP A 78 -6.04 6.23 -8.03
C TRP A 78 -7.40 6.29 -8.73
N ALA A 79 -8.46 6.62 -8.00
CA ALA A 79 -9.80 6.72 -8.55
C ALA A 79 -9.92 7.78 -9.64
N GLU A 80 -9.35 8.97 -9.43
CA GLU A 80 -9.37 10.06 -10.41
C GLU A 80 -8.58 9.70 -11.68
N ARG A 81 -7.46 8.97 -11.56
CA ARG A 81 -6.71 8.46 -12.72
C ARG A 81 -7.53 7.43 -13.51
N LEU A 82 -8.15 6.47 -12.82
CA LEU A 82 -9.01 5.49 -13.47
C LEU A 82 -10.24 6.13 -14.12
N GLU A 83 -10.82 7.17 -13.51
CA GLU A 83 -11.93 7.91 -14.09
C GLU A 83 -11.51 8.58 -15.39
N GLY A 84 -10.36 9.27 -15.38
CA GLY A 84 -9.77 9.89 -16.56
C GLY A 84 -9.45 8.90 -17.69
N ALA A 85 -9.08 7.67 -17.33
CA ALA A 85 -8.81 6.59 -18.28
C ALA A 85 -10.08 5.80 -18.71
N GLY A 86 -11.26 6.10 -18.16
CA GLY A 86 -12.50 5.36 -18.43
C GLY A 86 -12.52 3.94 -17.83
N GLN A 87 -11.69 3.68 -16.83
CA GLN A 87 -11.53 2.39 -16.13
C GLN A 87 -12.13 2.39 -14.72
N PHE A 88 -12.81 3.47 -14.31
CA PHE A 88 -13.45 3.58 -12.99
C PHE A 88 -14.81 2.86 -12.96
N GLY A 89 -14.75 1.54 -12.86
CA GLY A 89 -15.90 0.64 -12.84
C GLY A 89 -16.61 0.57 -11.49
N GLU A 90 -17.55 -0.37 -11.40
CA GLU A 90 -18.33 -0.60 -10.17
C GLU A 90 -17.44 -1.03 -9.01
N MET A 91 -16.49 -1.96 -9.24
CA MET A 91 -15.60 -2.46 -8.21
C MET A 91 -14.75 -1.32 -7.61
N GLU A 92 -14.18 -0.48 -8.48
CA GLU A 92 -13.35 0.64 -8.08
C GLU A 92 -14.14 1.65 -7.23
N GLN A 93 -15.35 1.99 -7.65
CA GLN A 93 -16.24 2.87 -6.90
C GLN A 93 -16.56 2.31 -5.51
N LEU A 94 -16.87 1.01 -5.40
CA LEU A 94 -17.13 0.36 -4.12
C LEU A 94 -15.89 0.39 -3.22
N MET A 95 -14.69 0.16 -3.77
CA MET A 95 -13.43 0.20 -3.02
C MET A 95 -13.13 1.59 -2.46
N VAL A 96 -13.22 2.65 -3.28
CA VAL A 96 -13.00 4.04 -2.81
C VAL A 96 -14.01 4.40 -1.74
N GLN A 97 -15.29 4.11 -1.98
CA GLN A 97 -16.35 4.42 -1.04
C GLN A 97 -16.16 3.70 0.30
N ALA A 98 -15.80 2.42 0.27
CA ALA A 98 -15.47 1.65 1.47
C ALA A 98 -14.27 2.23 2.22
N ALA A 99 -13.19 2.53 1.51
CA ALA A 99 -11.96 3.08 2.09
C ALA A 99 -12.23 4.40 2.80
N PHE A 100 -12.91 5.34 2.14
CA PHE A 100 -13.28 6.61 2.76
C PHE A 100 -14.25 6.43 3.94
N GLY A 101 -15.26 5.57 3.81
CA GLY A 101 -16.20 5.32 4.90
C GLY A 101 -15.51 4.74 6.13
N GLU A 102 -14.63 3.76 5.95
CA GLU A 102 -13.93 3.08 7.03
C GLU A 102 -12.86 3.98 7.66
N TYR A 103 -11.97 4.57 6.87
CA TYR A 103 -10.80 5.27 7.39
C TYR A 103 -11.21 6.59 8.05
N LEU A 104 -12.20 7.31 7.52
CA LEU A 104 -12.73 8.50 8.20
C LEU A 104 -13.41 8.14 9.52
N ALA A 105 -14.13 7.01 9.57
CA ALA A 105 -14.74 6.53 10.81
C ALA A 105 -13.68 6.19 11.87
N GLN A 106 -12.58 5.55 11.46
CA GLN A 106 -11.46 5.24 12.34
C GLN A 106 -10.66 6.48 12.76
N ILE A 107 -10.40 7.44 11.86
CA ILE A 107 -9.78 8.72 12.25
C ILE A 107 -10.62 9.42 13.33
N LYS A 108 -11.96 9.37 13.20
CA LYS A 108 -12.88 9.98 14.16
C LYS A 108 -13.02 9.20 15.47
N GLY A 109 -13.07 7.87 15.40
CA GLY A 109 -13.40 7.00 16.54
C GLY A 109 -12.19 6.40 17.27
N GLY A 110 -11.07 6.26 16.57
CA GLY A 110 -9.81 5.69 17.04
C GLY A 110 -9.17 4.77 16.00
N ILE A 111 -7.87 4.93 15.79
CA ILE A 111 -7.06 4.12 14.88
C ILE A 111 -6.39 3.01 15.67
N ALA A 112 -6.56 1.77 15.22
CA ALA A 112 -5.92 0.61 15.85
C ALA A 112 -4.47 0.46 15.36
N LEU A 113 -3.51 0.74 16.25
CA LEU A 113 -2.08 0.48 16.03
C LEU A 113 -1.77 -1.01 16.15
N SER A 114 -2.47 -1.67 17.09
CA SER A 114 -2.47 -3.10 17.30
C SER A 114 -3.87 -3.54 17.75
N GLN A 115 -4.07 -4.82 18.05
CA GLN A 115 -5.37 -5.31 18.54
C GLN A 115 -5.78 -4.70 19.89
N VAL A 116 -4.82 -4.17 20.67
CA VAL A 116 -5.06 -3.64 22.02
C VAL A 116 -4.64 -2.17 22.19
N GLU A 117 -4.02 -1.58 21.17
CA GLU A 117 -3.59 -0.18 21.17
C GLU A 117 -4.42 0.61 20.17
N ILE A 118 -5.36 1.40 20.68
CA ILE A 118 -6.22 2.27 19.88
C ILE A 118 -5.90 3.71 20.24
N VAL A 119 -5.33 4.44 19.28
CA VAL A 119 -5.08 5.88 19.41
C VAL A 119 -6.35 6.62 19.06
N ARG A 120 -6.84 7.44 19.99
CA ARG A 120 -7.99 8.32 19.80
C ARG A 120 -7.54 9.75 19.55
N PRO A 121 -8.41 10.62 18.98
CA PRO A 121 -8.09 12.03 18.81
C PRO A 121 -7.57 12.72 20.08
N ALA A 122 -8.14 12.40 21.24
CA ALA A 122 -7.73 12.96 22.52
C ALA A 122 -6.28 12.58 22.91
N ASP A 123 -5.80 11.40 22.50
CA ASP A 123 -4.41 10.98 22.75
C ASP A 123 -3.41 11.81 21.92
N LEU A 124 -3.87 12.46 20.85
CA LEU A 124 -3.12 13.40 20.02
C LEU A 124 -3.29 14.86 20.47
N GLY A 125 -4.03 15.10 21.55
CA GLY A 125 -4.35 16.45 22.04
C GLY A 125 -5.39 17.18 21.21
N LEU A 126 -6.13 16.48 20.33
CA LEU A 126 -7.16 17.09 19.49
C LEU A 126 -8.41 17.42 20.31
N THR A 127 -8.92 18.63 20.10
CA THR A 127 -10.18 19.10 20.67
C THR A 127 -11.36 18.78 19.75
N ALA A 128 -12.58 19.06 20.22
CA ALA A 128 -13.78 18.98 19.37
C ALA A 128 -13.70 19.95 18.18
N ASP A 129 -13.13 21.15 18.39
CA ASP A 129 -12.98 22.14 17.32
C ASP A 129 -11.95 21.69 16.27
N ASP A 130 -10.86 21.03 16.69
CA ASP A 130 -9.90 20.44 15.76
C ASP A 130 -10.51 19.30 14.94
N MET A 131 -11.50 18.59 15.49
CA MET A 131 -12.21 17.48 14.83
C MET A 131 -13.44 17.92 14.01
N ALA A 132 -13.87 19.17 14.16
CA ALA A 132 -15.03 19.73 13.46
C ALA A 132 -14.99 19.61 11.92
N PRO A 133 -13.83 19.61 11.23
CA PRO A 133 -13.80 19.35 9.79
C PRO A 133 -14.46 18.01 9.41
N LEU A 134 -14.31 16.96 10.22
CA LEU A 134 -14.95 15.65 10.02
C LEU A 134 -16.42 15.61 10.43
N ASP A 135 -16.99 16.74 10.86
CA ASP A 135 -18.42 16.95 11.02
C ASP A 135 -19.07 17.64 9.81
N GLY A 136 -18.30 17.93 8.76
CA GLY A 136 -18.81 18.39 7.47
C GLY A 136 -19.72 17.36 6.79
N ALA A 137 -20.56 17.84 5.85
CA ALA A 137 -21.58 17.03 5.19
C ALA A 137 -20.97 15.84 4.42
N ALA A 138 -19.91 16.06 3.65
CA ALA A 138 -19.23 15.01 2.90
C ALA A 138 -18.68 13.90 3.80
N ALA A 139 -17.88 14.27 4.82
CA ALA A 139 -17.32 13.32 5.77
C ALA A 139 -18.40 12.53 6.52
N LYS A 140 -19.47 13.19 6.99
CA LYS A 140 -20.61 12.50 7.63
C LYS A 140 -21.31 11.51 6.69
N THR A 141 -21.48 11.89 5.43
CA THR A 141 -22.12 11.03 4.42
C THR A 141 -21.28 9.76 4.19
N LEU A 142 -19.97 9.91 4.00
CA LEU A 142 -19.05 8.78 3.82
C LEU A 142 -18.94 7.93 5.09
N ILE A 143 -18.81 8.51 6.27
CA ILE A 143 -18.74 7.75 7.54
C ILE A 143 -20.02 6.92 7.75
N ALA A 144 -21.19 7.48 7.45
CA ALA A 144 -22.46 6.81 7.68
C ALA A 144 -22.81 5.76 6.60
N GLY A 145 -22.47 6.03 5.34
CA GLY A 145 -22.92 5.24 4.18
C GLY A 145 -21.80 4.61 3.34
N GLY A 146 -20.53 4.90 3.64
CA GLY A 146 -19.39 4.51 2.81
C GLY A 146 -19.02 3.03 2.95
N ASN A 147 -19.17 2.43 4.13
CA ASN A 147 -18.84 1.02 4.36
C ASN A 147 -20.04 0.23 4.89
N THR A 148 -21.08 0.08 4.07
CA THR A 148 -22.31 -0.64 4.46
C THR A 148 -22.20 -2.15 4.25
N PRO A 149 -23.01 -2.98 4.94
CA PRO A 149 -23.10 -4.40 4.66
C PRO A 149 -23.45 -4.73 3.21
N ALA A 150 -24.35 -3.94 2.60
CA ALA A 150 -24.75 -4.12 1.19
C ALA A 150 -23.58 -3.86 0.23
N LEU A 151 -22.79 -2.81 0.48
CA LEU A 151 -21.58 -2.52 -0.28
C LEU A 151 -20.57 -3.66 -0.20
N ARG A 152 -20.28 -4.15 1.01
CA ARG A 152 -19.33 -5.27 1.19
C ARG A 152 -19.82 -6.56 0.56
N ALA A 153 -21.13 -6.83 0.64
CA ALA A 153 -21.73 -7.98 -0.03
C ALA A 153 -21.54 -7.89 -1.55
N ARG A 154 -21.79 -6.71 -2.14
CA ARG A 154 -21.60 -6.49 -3.58
C ARG A 154 -20.14 -6.65 -4.02
N MET A 155 -19.18 -6.11 -3.25
CA MET A 155 -17.75 -6.36 -3.51
C MET A 155 -17.44 -7.86 -3.47
N GLY A 156 -17.98 -8.59 -2.49
CA GLY A 156 -17.80 -10.04 -2.38
C GLY A 156 -18.34 -10.82 -3.58
N GLU A 157 -19.48 -10.41 -4.15
CA GLU A 157 -20.03 -10.99 -5.37
C GLU A 157 -19.09 -10.77 -6.57
N ILE A 158 -18.62 -9.55 -6.78
CA ILE A 158 -17.70 -9.20 -7.88
C ILE A 158 -16.38 -9.98 -7.75
N MET A 159 -15.84 -10.07 -6.53
CA MET A 159 -14.62 -10.84 -6.24
C MET A 159 -14.81 -12.34 -6.49
N ALA A 160 -15.99 -12.90 -6.20
CA ALA A 160 -16.29 -14.31 -6.47
C ALA A 160 -16.33 -14.64 -7.97
N GLU A 161 -16.56 -13.63 -8.82
CA GLU A 161 -16.45 -13.72 -10.28
C GLU A 161 -15.02 -13.54 -10.79
N GLY A 162 -14.04 -13.34 -9.90
CA GLY A 162 -12.62 -13.19 -10.24
C GLY A 162 -12.19 -11.74 -10.53
N HIS A 163 -13.03 -10.75 -10.25
CA HIS A 163 -12.71 -9.34 -10.48
C HIS A 163 -12.32 -8.66 -9.17
N PHE A 164 -11.08 -8.19 -9.08
CA PHE A 164 -10.51 -7.56 -7.86
C PHE A 164 -10.23 -6.06 -8.00
N GLY A 165 -10.61 -5.48 -9.14
CA GLY A 165 -10.39 -4.09 -9.49
C GLY A 165 -9.12 -3.84 -10.30
N ALA A 166 -9.09 -2.73 -11.02
CA ALA A 166 -7.95 -2.31 -11.84
C ALA A 166 -6.82 -1.70 -10.98
N LEU A 167 -5.57 -2.12 -11.26
CA LEU A 167 -4.40 -1.61 -10.54
C LEU A 167 -4.08 -0.14 -10.90
N GLY A 168 -4.38 0.28 -12.13
CA GLY A 168 -4.10 1.63 -12.61
C GLY A 168 -2.60 1.94 -12.71
N LEU A 169 -1.80 0.96 -13.14
CA LEU A 169 -0.36 1.12 -13.39
C LEU A 169 -0.06 1.99 -14.62
N ASP A 170 -1.00 2.03 -15.58
CA ASP A 170 -0.89 2.80 -16.84
C ASP A 170 0.41 2.51 -17.62
N ASP A 171 0.83 1.24 -17.61
CA ASP A 171 2.05 0.76 -18.25
C ASP A 171 1.89 -0.71 -18.69
N GLU A 172 1.71 -0.92 -20.00
CA GLU A 172 1.58 -2.26 -20.61
C GLU A 172 2.80 -3.15 -20.35
N MET A 173 4.00 -2.56 -20.21
CA MET A 173 5.21 -3.33 -19.88
C MET A 173 5.10 -3.90 -18.46
N LEU A 174 4.60 -3.13 -17.50
CA LEU A 174 4.41 -3.61 -16.13
C LEU A 174 3.34 -4.70 -16.05
N ASP A 175 2.27 -4.59 -16.85
CA ASP A 175 1.26 -5.65 -16.94
C ASP A 175 1.85 -6.95 -17.49
N MET A 176 2.67 -6.88 -18.54
CA MET A 176 3.37 -8.07 -19.07
C MET A 176 4.36 -8.68 -18.07
N VAL A 177 5.11 -7.84 -17.34
CA VAL A 177 6.02 -8.28 -16.27
C VAL A 177 5.23 -9.00 -15.19
N ARG A 178 4.11 -8.41 -14.75
CA ARG A 178 3.23 -9.02 -13.76
C ARG A 178 2.74 -10.40 -14.22
N ASP A 179 2.21 -10.51 -15.44
CA ASP A 179 1.71 -11.78 -15.98
C ASP A 179 2.81 -12.84 -16.09
N GLN A 180 4.03 -12.44 -16.46
CA GLN A 180 5.19 -13.33 -16.52
C GLN A 180 5.51 -13.93 -15.14
N PHE A 181 5.62 -13.08 -14.11
CA PHE A 181 5.95 -13.53 -12.76
C PHE A 181 4.78 -14.25 -12.08
N HIS A 182 3.55 -13.86 -12.37
CA HIS A 182 2.35 -14.58 -11.96
C HIS A 182 2.40 -16.03 -12.45
N LYS A 183 2.65 -16.22 -13.74
CA LYS A 183 2.78 -17.56 -14.34
C LYS A 183 3.94 -18.35 -13.74
N PHE A 184 5.11 -17.73 -13.58
CA PHE A 184 6.25 -18.38 -12.93
C PHE A 184 5.89 -18.89 -11.53
N VAL A 185 5.17 -18.11 -10.75
CA VAL A 185 4.78 -18.46 -9.39
C VAL A 185 3.75 -19.58 -9.34
N GLU A 186 2.72 -19.52 -10.18
CA GLU A 186 1.70 -20.58 -10.29
C GLU A 186 2.31 -21.91 -10.76
N ASP A 187 3.31 -21.86 -11.65
CA ASP A 187 3.91 -23.06 -12.25
C ASP A 187 5.05 -23.64 -11.39
N GLN A 188 5.92 -22.80 -10.79
CA GLN A 188 7.20 -23.23 -10.18
C GLN A 188 7.27 -23.08 -8.66
N VAL A 189 6.38 -22.29 -8.05
CA VAL A 189 6.48 -21.97 -6.61
C VAL A 189 5.30 -22.56 -5.84
N MET A 190 4.07 -22.17 -6.16
CA MET A 190 2.88 -22.52 -5.38
C MET A 190 2.64 -24.04 -5.25
N PRO A 191 2.84 -24.86 -6.30
CA PRO A 191 2.64 -26.32 -6.19
C PRO A 191 3.63 -27.01 -5.24
N HIS A 192 4.80 -26.39 -4.99
CA HIS A 192 5.92 -27.01 -4.27
C HIS A 192 6.14 -26.44 -2.87
N ALA A 193 5.67 -25.22 -2.59
CA ALA A 193 5.90 -24.54 -1.31
C ALA A 193 5.47 -25.36 -0.08
N HIS A 194 4.37 -26.11 -0.16
CA HIS A 194 3.92 -26.98 0.94
C HIS A 194 4.89 -28.14 1.18
N GLU A 195 5.47 -28.73 0.14
CA GLU A 195 6.47 -29.79 0.27
C GLU A 195 7.76 -29.26 0.90
N TRP A 196 8.24 -28.09 0.46
CA TRP A 196 9.40 -27.43 1.07
C TRP A 196 9.21 -27.21 2.57
N HIS A 197 8.00 -26.76 2.95
CA HIS A 197 7.65 -26.58 4.36
C HIS A 197 7.66 -27.89 5.16
N LEU A 198 7.00 -28.94 4.67
CA LEU A 198 6.95 -30.23 5.35
C LEU A 198 8.33 -30.87 5.53
N ALA A 199 9.22 -30.64 4.56
CA ALA A 199 10.58 -31.16 4.58
C ALA A 199 11.58 -30.29 5.37
N ASP A 200 11.18 -29.10 5.84
CA ASP A 200 12.08 -28.09 6.43
C ASP A 200 13.28 -27.76 5.51
N ASN A 201 13.00 -27.68 4.21
CA ASN A 201 14.01 -27.42 3.18
C ASN A 201 14.13 -25.91 2.89
N LEU A 202 15.33 -25.51 2.49
CA LEU A 202 15.53 -24.23 1.81
C LEU A 202 14.75 -24.20 0.48
N ILE A 203 14.50 -22.98 -0.02
CA ILE A 203 14.05 -22.82 -1.42
C ILE A 203 15.09 -23.50 -2.31
N PRO A 204 14.69 -24.43 -3.20
CA PRO A 204 15.62 -25.14 -4.07
C PRO A 204 16.46 -24.18 -4.90
N ILE A 205 17.74 -24.51 -5.09
CA ILE A 205 18.66 -23.65 -5.86
C ILE A 205 18.19 -23.48 -7.30
N GLU A 206 17.48 -24.47 -7.84
CA GLU A 206 16.91 -24.44 -9.19
C GLU A 206 15.87 -23.33 -9.35
N ILE A 207 15.18 -22.92 -8.28
CA ILE A 207 14.27 -21.76 -8.30
C ILE A 207 15.07 -20.47 -8.33
N VAL A 208 16.18 -20.39 -7.59
CA VAL A 208 17.09 -19.24 -7.59
C VAL A 208 17.70 -19.06 -8.99
N ASP A 209 18.16 -20.15 -9.60
CA ASP A 209 18.73 -20.14 -10.96
C ASP A 209 17.70 -19.66 -11.99
N GLN A 210 16.45 -20.14 -11.92
CA GLN A 210 15.38 -19.64 -12.80
C GLN A 210 15.08 -18.15 -12.58
N MET A 211 15.09 -17.67 -11.33
CA MET A 211 14.92 -16.25 -11.04
C MET A 211 16.07 -15.40 -11.61
N ALA A 212 17.31 -15.92 -11.57
CA ALA A 212 18.46 -15.28 -12.18
C ALA A 212 18.31 -15.19 -13.71
N GLU A 213 17.89 -16.28 -14.36
CA GLU A 213 17.62 -16.31 -15.81
C GLU A 213 16.52 -15.33 -16.22
N LEU A 214 15.51 -15.12 -15.37
CA LEU A 214 14.45 -14.12 -15.56
C LEU A 214 14.91 -12.67 -15.25
N GLY A 215 16.14 -12.48 -14.79
CA GLY A 215 16.72 -11.16 -14.51
C GLY A 215 16.23 -10.53 -13.20
N VAL A 216 15.63 -11.29 -12.29
CA VAL A 216 15.07 -10.77 -11.02
C VAL A 216 16.14 -10.05 -10.20
N PHE A 217 17.34 -10.62 -10.11
CA PHE A 217 18.40 -10.08 -9.27
C PHE A 217 19.04 -8.82 -9.84
N GLY A 218 18.93 -8.60 -11.15
CA GLY A 218 19.40 -7.40 -11.86
C GLY A 218 18.31 -6.39 -12.22
N LEU A 219 17.05 -6.59 -11.79
CA LEU A 219 15.88 -5.86 -12.28
C LEU A 219 16.03 -4.33 -12.17
N THR A 220 16.60 -3.84 -11.07
CA THR A 220 16.81 -2.40 -10.80
C THR A 220 18.24 -1.94 -10.99
N VAL A 221 19.17 -2.86 -11.26
CA VAL A 221 20.58 -2.54 -11.52
C VAL A 221 20.65 -1.84 -12.89
N PRO A 222 21.37 -0.72 -13.03
CA PRO A 222 21.56 -0.07 -14.33
C PRO A 222 22.17 -1.01 -15.36
N GLU A 223 21.90 -0.79 -16.64
CA GLU A 223 22.44 -1.62 -17.72
C GLU A 223 23.98 -1.63 -17.72
N GLU A 224 24.65 -0.53 -17.34
CA GLU A 224 26.11 -0.50 -17.24
C GLU A 224 26.66 -1.41 -16.13
N GLY A 225 25.82 -1.71 -15.13
CA GLY A 225 26.10 -2.67 -14.07
C GLY A 225 25.67 -4.11 -14.39
N GLY A 226 25.20 -4.38 -15.62
CA GLY A 226 24.74 -5.70 -16.07
C GLY A 226 23.28 -6.02 -15.74
N GLY A 227 22.49 -5.03 -15.32
CA GLY A 227 21.07 -5.20 -14.99
C GLY A 227 20.10 -4.77 -16.10
N LEU A 228 18.82 -4.66 -15.72
CA LEU A 228 17.72 -4.33 -16.63
C LEU A 228 17.22 -2.88 -16.51
N GLY A 229 17.62 -2.15 -15.47
CA GLY A 229 17.27 -0.74 -15.30
C GLY A 229 15.77 -0.42 -15.23
N MET A 230 14.90 -1.37 -14.89
CA MET A 230 13.43 -1.24 -15.00
C MET A 230 12.79 -0.34 -13.90
N GLY A 231 13.58 0.05 -12.90
CA GLY A 231 13.14 0.93 -11.83
C GLY A 231 12.31 0.26 -10.75
N LYS A 232 11.90 1.05 -9.75
CA LYS A 232 11.33 0.54 -8.50
C LYS A 232 9.89 0.05 -8.64
N ILE A 233 9.09 0.62 -9.54
CA ILE A 233 7.70 0.15 -9.73
C ILE A 233 7.69 -1.27 -10.29
N ALA A 234 8.53 -1.57 -11.29
CA ALA A 234 8.71 -2.93 -11.77
C ALA A 234 9.14 -3.88 -10.63
N MET A 235 10.06 -3.44 -9.77
CA MET A 235 10.47 -4.23 -8.61
C MET A 235 9.34 -4.50 -7.62
N CYS A 236 8.46 -3.53 -7.36
CA CYS A 236 7.26 -3.75 -6.55
C CYS A 236 6.37 -4.83 -7.18
N VAL A 237 6.05 -4.71 -8.47
CA VAL A 237 5.22 -5.67 -9.21
C VAL A 237 5.81 -7.09 -9.15
N VAL A 238 7.11 -7.24 -9.45
CA VAL A 238 7.80 -8.53 -9.39
C VAL A 238 7.80 -9.09 -7.96
N THR A 239 8.09 -8.26 -6.96
CA THR A 239 8.12 -8.69 -5.56
C THR A 239 6.75 -9.12 -5.06
N GLU A 240 5.68 -8.41 -5.45
CA GLU A 240 4.30 -8.74 -5.09
C GLU A 240 3.88 -10.10 -5.65
N GLU A 241 4.09 -10.35 -6.95
CA GLU A 241 3.74 -11.63 -7.56
C GLU A 241 4.56 -12.78 -6.97
N LEU A 242 5.88 -12.63 -6.81
CA LEU A 242 6.73 -13.66 -6.18
C LEU A 242 6.30 -13.94 -4.73
N SER A 243 5.98 -12.90 -3.96
CA SER A 243 5.57 -13.02 -2.56
C SER A 243 4.18 -13.61 -2.40
N ARG A 244 3.29 -13.44 -3.39
CA ARG A 244 1.97 -14.09 -3.43
C ARG A 244 2.10 -15.62 -3.39
N GLY A 245 3.14 -16.17 -4.02
CA GLY A 245 3.44 -17.60 -3.96
C GLY A 245 4.08 -18.01 -2.64
N TYR A 246 5.21 -17.40 -2.31
CA TYR A 246 5.91 -17.61 -1.05
C TYR A 246 6.83 -16.42 -0.76
N ILE A 247 6.67 -15.77 0.40
CA ILE A 247 7.41 -14.56 0.78
C ILE A 247 8.94 -14.73 0.72
N GLY A 248 9.44 -15.95 0.96
CA GLY A 248 10.86 -16.27 0.83
C GLY A 248 11.39 -16.06 -0.59
N VAL A 249 10.58 -16.39 -1.62
CA VAL A 249 10.95 -16.20 -3.03
C VAL A 249 11.02 -14.71 -3.38
N GLY A 250 10.00 -13.93 -3.02
CA GLY A 250 10.04 -12.47 -3.22
C GLY A 250 11.22 -11.82 -2.48
N SER A 251 11.52 -12.30 -1.27
CA SER A 251 12.64 -11.81 -0.47
C SER A 251 14.01 -12.01 -1.13
N LEU A 252 14.22 -13.06 -1.92
CA LEU A 252 15.49 -13.28 -2.65
C LEU A 252 15.78 -12.09 -3.58
N GLY A 253 14.77 -11.65 -4.35
CA GLY A 253 14.88 -10.46 -5.20
C GLY A 253 15.19 -9.20 -4.40
N THR A 254 14.44 -8.97 -3.31
CA THR A 254 14.66 -7.78 -2.44
C THR A 254 16.06 -7.77 -1.80
N ARG A 255 16.66 -8.93 -1.52
CA ARG A 255 18.04 -8.97 -1.01
C ARG A 255 19.04 -8.49 -2.05
N SER A 256 18.91 -8.97 -3.28
CA SER A 256 19.74 -8.50 -4.40
C SER A 256 19.58 -7.00 -4.62
N GLU A 257 18.32 -6.52 -4.70
CA GLU A 257 17.99 -5.12 -4.93
C GLU A 257 18.65 -4.18 -3.92
N ILE A 258 18.53 -4.48 -2.62
CA ILE A 258 19.08 -3.65 -1.55
C ILE A 258 20.60 -3.71 -1.52
N ALA A 259 21.20 -4.88 -1.77
CA ALA A 259 22.65 -5.02 -1.84
C ALA A 259 23.24 -4.23 -3.03
N ALA A 260 22.60 -4.32 -4.20
CA ALA A 260 22.99 -3.55 -5.37
C ALA A 260 22.84 -2.04 -5.14
N GLU A 261 21.75 -1.60 -4.51
CA GLU A 261 21.53 -0.18 -4.22
C GLU A 261 22.58 0.37 -3.24
N LEU A 262 22.93 -0.39 -2.20
CA LEU A 262 24.01 -0.06 -1.27
C LEU A 262 25.34 0.17 -2.02
N ILE A 263 25.71 -0.74 -2.92
CA ILE A 263 26.97 -0.66 -3.68
C ILE A 263 26.92 0.47 -4.70
N ARG A 264 25.79 0.67 -5.37
CA ARG A 264 25.62 1.75 -6.36
C ARG A 264 25.72 3.14 -5.72
N LEU A 265 25.16 3.31 -4.52
CA LEU A 265 25.14 4.60 -3.84
C LEU A 265 26.41 4.88 -3.03
N GLY A 266 26.99 3.85 -2.41
CA GLY A 266 28.10 4.00 -1.46
C GLY A 266 29.43 3.38 -1.90
N GLY A 267 29.45 2.57 -2.95
CA GLY A 267 30.64 1.84 -3.39
C GLY A 267 31.56 2.66 -4.28
N THR A 268 32.87 2.37 -4.24
CA THR A 268 33.86 2.91 -5.18
C THR A 268 33.61 2.39 -6.60
N PRO A 269 34.17 3.03 -7.64
CA PRO A 269 34.07 2.52 -9.01
C PRO A 269 34.52 1.07 -9.18
N GLU A 270 35.57 0.66 -8.47
CA GLU A 270 36.09 -0.72 -8.49
C GLU A 270 35.12 -1.71 -7.83
N GLN A 271 34.48 -1.31 -6.72
CA GLN A 271 33.46 -2.13 -6.07
C GLN A 271 32.22 -2.29 -6.95
N GLN A 272 31.76 -1.20 -7.57
CA GLN A 272 30.62 -1.25 -8.48
C GLN A 272 30.90 -2.16 -9.68
N ALA A 273 32.05 -1.99 -10.34
CA ALA A 273 32.45 -2.81 -11.49
C ALA A 273 32.64 -4.30 -11.13
N HIS A 274 33.02 -4.62 -9.88
CA HIS A 274 33.21 -6.00 -9.45
C HIS A 274 31.91 -6.69 -9.02
N TYR A 275 31.06 -6.01 -8.24
CA TYR A 275 29.95 -6.65 -7.55
C TYR A 275 28.62 -6.51 -8.30
N LEU A 276 28.33 -5.37 -8.94
CA LEU A 276 27.03 -5.17 -9.58
C LEU A 276 26.73 -6.20 -10.66
N PRO A 277 27.67 -6.57 -11.57
CA PRO A 277 27.38 -7.58 -12.58
C PRO A 277 27.06 -8.95 -11.99
N LYS A 278 27.74 -9.34 -10.91
CA LYS A 278 27.53 -10.64 -10.22
C LYS A 278 26.20 -10.69 -9.48
N ILE A 279 25.86 -9.59 -8.82
CA ILE A 279 24.57 -9.45 -8.16
C ILE A 279 23.45 -9.50 -9.21
N ALA A 280 23.62 -8.80 -10.34
CA ALA A 280 22.63 -8.78 -11.41
C ALA A 280 22.43 -10.17 -12.05
N SER A 281 23.50 -10.96 -12.18
CA SER A 281 23.44 -12.33 -12.74
C SER A 281 23.04 -13.40 -11.72
N GLY A 282 23.04 -13.11 -10.41
CA GLY A 282 22.74 -14.09 -9.36
C GLY A 282 23.90 -15.03 -8.99
N GLU A 283 25.14 -14.69 -9.34
CA GLU A 283 26.38 -15.48 -9.08
C GLU A 283 26.93 -15.36 -7.65
#